data_AF-A0AAD6KVL5-F1
#
_entry.id   AF-A0AAD6KVL5-F1
#
_cell.length_a   1.000
_cell.length_b   1.000
_cell.length_c   1.000
_cell.angle_alpha   90.00
_cell.angle_beta   90.00
_cell.angle_gamma   90.00
#
_symmetry.space_group_name_H-M   'P 1'
#
loop_
_entity.id
_entity.type
_entity.pdbx_description
1 polymer ?
#
loop_
_entity_poly.entity_id
_entity_poly.type
_entity_poly.pdbx_seq_one_letter_code
_entity_poly.pdbx_strand_id
1 'polypeptide(L)'
;MCGGDGLVNEEKRLVIELLPEVMPLLKDAIKESSIDKSADGDEISAASARAPVGSAIVAAYQFRWFVTQVDYPHLGKLCNFVIPCALTALDHWSPQVKGQGMISFTHLAKNVNAAELSQYEDVILDACCQNIVSDDEIWYHVVEMSVLLVTCLKRSNPRSPWFEKMLNEMLGHLERQPRNKDRRVAWLTFVEPLLHGIGLVLVAHFRRIFPLFFKWLHADDDETVLLVLERVHTIMRLTWIRNTPFLERLVDELALLYKEAALRIAREQIRSSVLEILILLQQCKGLQFKAAWDKHSNDVNLTGLCLSLSGNTTNTVDAHADQFHGDSLQRSSQPLKPQ
;
A
#
# COMPACT_ATOMS: atom_id res chain seq x y z
N MET A 1 -23.13 16.88 26.98
CA MET A 1 -23.46 17.95 26.03
C MET A 1 -22.49 19.09 26.25
N CYS A 2 -21.52 19.27 25.35
CA CYS A 2 -20.81 20.52 25.08
C CYS A 2 -20.35 20.38 23.63
N GLY A 3 -21.17 20.88 22.71
CA GLY A 3 -20.83 20.95 21.29
C GLY A 3 -19.79 22.04 21.11
N GLY A 4 -18.60 21.64 20.68
CA GLY A 4 -17.63 22.56 20.10
C GLY A 4 -17.90 22.63 18.61
N ASP A 5 -18.85 23.46 18.20
CA ASP A 5 -18.82 24.03 16.85
C ASP A 5 -17.59 24.94 16.81
N GLY A 6 -16.46 24.38 16.40
CA GLY A 6 -15.33 25.19 15.97
C GLY A 6 -15.82 26.05 14.82
N LEU A 7 -15.68 27.38 14.94
CA LEU A 7 -16.06 28.33 13.90
C LEU A 7 -15.49 27.86 12.55
N VAL A 8 -16.34 27.35 11.69
CA VAL A 8 -16.00 27.07 10.29
C VAL A 8 -15.71 28.43 9.67
N ASN A 9 -14.53 28.61 9.07
CA ASN A 9 -14.21 29.81 8.30
C ASN A 9 -15.36 30.11 7.32
N GLU A 10 -15.84 31.35 7.26
CA GLU A 10 -16.97 31.76 6.41
C GLU A 10 -16.80 31.33 4.95
N GLU A 11 -15.56 31.33 4.45
CA GLU A 11 -15.25 30.81 3.11
C GLU A 11 -15.53 29.31 2.97
N LYS A 12 -15.15 28.51 3.96
CA LYS A 12 -15.43 27.06 3.98
C LYS A 12 -16.93 26.80 4.13
N ARG A 13 -17.64 27.64 4.90
CA ARG A 13 -19.08 27.55 5.05
C ARG A 13 -19.81 27.77 3.73
N LEU A 14 -19.43 28.82 2.99
CA LEU A 14 -19.99 29.10 1.67
C LEU A 14 -19.79 27.91 0.72
N VAL A 15 -18.60 27.32 0.72
CA VAL A 15 -18.31 26.15 -0.12
C VAL A 15 -19.18 24.95 0.26
N ILE A 16 -19.39 24.69 1.55
CA ILE A 16 -20.25 23.60 2.03
C ILE A 16 -21.71 23.81 1.57
N GLU A 17 -22.20 25.04 1.61
CA GLU A 17 -23.57 25.38 1.21
C GLU A 17 -23.77 25.28 -0.32
N LEU A 18 -22.76 25.65 -1.12
CA LEU A 18 -22.84 25.59 -2.58
C LEU A 18 -22.65 24.18 -3.15
N LEU A 19 -21.96 23.29 -2.44
CA LEU A 19 -21.58 21.98 -2.97
C LEU A 19 -22.79 21.15 -3.44
N PRO A 20 -23.90 21.01 -2.69
CA PRO A 20 -25.09 20.29 -3.15
C PRO A 20 -25.69 20.82 -4.46
N GLU A 21 -25.58 22.13 -4.72
CA GLU A 21 -26.12 22.77 -5.94
C GLU A 21 -25.18 22.60 -7.13
N VAL A 22 -23.85 22.68 -6.89
CA VAL A 22 -22.83 22.66 -7.94
C VAL A 22 -22.49 21.23 -8.38
N MET A 23 -22.45 20.25 -7.47
CA MET A 23 -22.02 18.88 -7.80
C MET A 23 -22.84 18.23 -8.92
N PRO A 24 -24.19 18.33 -8.96
CA PRO A 24 -24.97 17.77 -10.07
C PRO A 24 -24.61 18.40 -11.42
N LEU A 25 -24.41 19.72 -11.46
CA LEU A 25 -24.04 20.44 -12.68
C LEU A 25 -22.67 20.01 -13.20
N LEU A 26 -21.68 19.88 -12.32
CA LEU A 26 -20.35 19.40 -12.69
C LEU A 26 -20.38 17.95 -13.15
N LYS A 27 -21.18 17.09 -12.47
CA LYS A 27 -21.37 15.70 -12.89
C LYS A 27 -21.95 15.62 -14.30
N ASP A 28 -22.99 16.40 -14.60
CA ASP A 28 -23.62 16.40 -15.92
C ASP A 28 -22.66 16.90 -17.00
N ALA A 29 -21.88 17.95 -16.70
CA ALA A 29 -20.85 18.46 -17.61
C ALA A 29 -19.72 17.45 -17.88
N ILE A 30 -19.31 16.66 -16.88
CA ILE A 30 -18.33 15.58 -17.07
C ILE A 30 -18.94 14.44 -17.90
N LYS A 31 -20.22 14.11 -17.65
CA LYS A 31 -20.91 13.02 -18.34
C LYS A 31 -21.16 13.33 -19.81
N GLU A 32 -21.37 14.58 -20.17
CA GLU A 32 -21.71 14.99 -21.55
C GLU A 32 -20.66 14.59 -22.60
N SER A 33 -19.37 14.55 -22.22
CA SER A 33 -18.29 14.08 -23.10
C SER A 33 -17.86 12.62 -22.88
N SER A 34 -18.56 11.89 -22.00
CA SER A 34 -18.29 10.48 -21.74
C SER A 34 -18.76 9.59 -22.90
N ILE A 35 -18.11 8.45 -23.11
CA ILE A 35 -18.53 7.47 -24.12
C ILE A 35 -19.47 6.49 -23.43
N ASP A 36 -20.75 6.53 -23.77
CA ASP A 36 -21.70 5.52 -23.30
C ASP A 36 -21.30 4.16 -23.88
N LYS A 37 -20.90 3.23 -23.00
CA LYS A 37 -20.54 1.84 -23.36
C LYS A 37 -21.71 1.05 -23.98
N SER A 38 -22.92 1.62 -24.04
CA SER A 38 -24.13 1.01 -24.60
C SER A 38 -24.45 1.43 -26.03
N ALA A 39 -23.67 2.32 -26.65
CA ALA A 39 -23.97 2.85 -27.97
C ALA A 39 -23.34 2.00 -29.10
N ASP A 40 -23.90 0.82 -29.34
CA ASP A 40 -23.61 -0.04 -30.51
C ASP A 40 -24.22 0.51 -31.83
N GLY A 41 -24.34 1.84 -31.99
CA GLY A 41 -25.02 2.43 -33.15
C GLY A 41 -24.45 3.79 -33.55
N ASP A 42 -23.87 3.85 -34.75
CA ASP A 42 -23.44 5.03 -35.51
C ASP A 42 -22.32 5.91 -34.90
N GLU A 43 -21.11 5.35 -34.88
CA GLU A 43 -19.87 6.03 -34.50
C GLU A 43 -19.56 7.32 -35.30
N ILE A 44 -20.10 7.49 -36.51
CA ILE A 44 -19.69 8.56 -37.43
C ILE A 44 -20.53 9.84 -37.27
N SER A 45 -21.81 9.74 -36.88
CA SER A 45 -22.66 10.92 -36.62
C SER A 45 -22.56 11.43 -35.17
N ALA A 46 -22.14 10.58 -34.23
CA ALA A 46 -21.98 10.96 -32.83
C ALA A 46 -20.71 11.80 -32.56
N ALA A 47 -19.69 11.72 -33.41
CA ALA A 47 -18.42 12.42 -33.20
C ALA A 47 -18.51 13.95 -33.40
N SER A 48 -19.44 14.45 -34.20
CA SER A 48 -19.60 15.89 -34.49
C SER A 48 -20.51 16.63 -33.51
N ALA A 49 -21.27 15.91 -32.67
CA ALA A 49 -22.21 16.45 -31.68
C ALA A 49 -21.72 16.33 -30.22
N ARG A 50 -20.52 15.78 -29.98
CA ARG A 50 -19.98 15.59 -28.62
C ARG A 50 -19.51 16.92 -28.03
N ALA A 51 -19.88 17.18 -26.78
CA ALA A 51 -19.33 18.28 -26.02
C ALA A 51 -17.78 18.16 -25.98
N PRO A 52 -17.04 19.27 -26.15
CA PRO A 52 -15.59 19.24 -26.12
C PRO A 52 -15.07 18.65 -24.81
N VAL A 53 -14.11 17.72 -24.88
CA VAL A 53 -13.46 17.13 -23.69
C VAL A 53 -12.87 18.19 -22.75
N GLY A 54 -12.48 19.34 -23.29
CA GLY A 54 -12.00 20.48 -22.50
C GLY A 54 -12.99 20.94 -21.45
N SER A 55 -14.30 20.89 -21.74
CA SER A 55 -15.35 21.24 -20.77
C SER A 55 -15.39 20.26 -19.60
N ALA A 56 -15.33 18.95 -19.87
CA ALA A 56 -15.27 17.94 -18.83
C ALA A 56 -13.99 18.01 -18.01
N ILE A 57 -12.85 18.34 -18.63
CA ILE A 57 -11.60 18.58 -17.91
C ILE A 57 -11.78 19.73 -16.93
N VAL A 58 -12.27 20.89 -17.39
CA VAL A 58 -12.51 22.05 -16.51
C VAL A 58 -13.48 21.70 -15.39
N ALA A 59 -14.58 21.03 -15.70
CA ALA A 59 -15.56 20.58 -14.71
C ALA A 59 -14.95 19.63 -13.67
N ALA A 60 -14.09 18.71 -14.09
CA ALA A 60 -13.40 17.79 -13.19
C ALA A 60 -12.40 18.50 -12.26
N TYR A 61 -11.68 19.51 -12.76
CA TYR A 61 -10.80 20.35 -11.93
C TYR A 61 -11.59 21.18 -10.92
N GLN A 62 -12.72 21.76 -11.35
CA GLN A 62 -13.63 22.47 -10.45
C GLN A 62 -14.18 21.52 -9.38
N PHE A 63 -14.63 20.34 -9.79
CA PHE A 63 -15.13 19.29 -8.91
C PHE A 63 -14.11 18.95 -7.82
N ARG A 64 -12.87 18.61 -8.21
CA ARG A 64 -11.79 18.35 -7.25
C ARG A 64 -11.60 19.54 -6.31
N TRP A 65 -11.52 20.76 -6.86
CA TRP A 65 -11.28 21.95 -6.04
C TRP A 65 -12.32 22.09 -4.93
N PHE A 66 -13.61 22.00 -5.26
CA PHE A 66 -14.72 22.06 -4.29
C PHE A 66 -14.58 20.98 -3.21
N VAL A 67 -14.34 19.73 -3.60
CA VAL A 67 -14.22 18.60 -2.67
C VAL A 67 -13.05 18.81 -1.70
N THR A 68 -11.91 19.29 -2.19
CA THR A 68 -10.70 19.50 -1.37
C THR A 68 -10.75 20.72 -0.44
N GLN A 69 -11.78 21.57 -0.53
CA GLN A 69 -11.97 22.68 0.41
C GLN A 69 -12.67 22.25 1.70
N VAL A 70 -13.36 21.10 1.68
CA VAL A 70 -14.17 20.62 2.79
C VAL A 70 -13.51 19.41 3.44
N ASP A 71 -13.33 19.48 4.75
CA ASP A 71 -12.70 18.42 5.55
C ASP A 71 -13.70 17.77 6.52
N TYR A 72 -13.21 16.84 7.34
CA TYR A 72 -13.93 16.34 8.49
C TYR A 72 -14.36 17.50 9.42
N PRO A 73 -15.59 17.51 9.98
CA PRO A 73 -16.64 16.49 9.89
C PRO A 73 -17.70 16.74 8.81
N HIS A 74 -17.55 17.77 7.98
CA HIS A 74 -18.63 18.21 7.07
C HIS A 74 -18.68 17.39 5.78
N LEU A 75 -17.54 16.94 5.28
CA LEU A 75 -17.44 16.22 4.01
C LEU A 75 -18.27 14.93 3.98
N GLY A 76 -18.37 14.21 5.10
CA GLY A 76 -19.16 12.98 5.20
C GLY A 76 -20.65 13.16 4.92
N LYS A 77 -21.22 14.31 5.31
CA LYS A 77 -22.62 14.66 5.04
C LYS A 77 -22.89 14.94 3.56
N LEU A 78 -21.84 15.18 2.78
CA LEU A 78 -21.91 15.55 1.37
C LEU A 78 -21.60 14.36 0.44
N CYS A 79 -21.29 13.19 0.99
CA CYS A 79 -20.94 11.98 0.22
C CYS A 79 -21.98 11.62 -0.86
N ASN A 80 -23.27 11.82 -0.59
CA ASN A 80 -24.36 11.52 -1.54
C ASN A 80 -24.27 12.35 -2.83
N PHE A 81 -23.59 13.51 -2.80
CA PHE A 81 -23.34 14.34 -3.98
C PHE A 81 -21.96 14.10 -4.56
N VAL A 82 -20.94 14.00 -3.70
CA VAL A 82 -19.54 13.87 -4.13
C VAL A 82 -19.27 12.51 -4.78
N ILE A 83 -19.72 11.41 -4.18
CA ILE A 83 -19.38 10.06 -4.65
C ILE A 83 -19.92 9.80 -6.07
N PRO A 84 -21.19 10.10 -6.41
CA PRO A 84 -21.66 9.92 -7.79
C PRO A 84 -20.89 10.76 -8.82
N CYS A 85 -20.49 11.98 -8.46
CA CYS A 85 -19.68 12.83 -9.34
C CYS A 85 -18.26 12.27 -9.52
N ALA A 86 -17.64 11.80 -8.43
CA ALA A 86 -16.32 11.17 -8.46
C ALA A 86 -16.32 9.89 -9.30
N LEU A 87 -17.34 9.03 -9.14
CA LEU A 87 -17.51 7.82 -9.96
C LEU A 87 -17.66 8.17 -11.45
N THR A 88 -18.47 9.20 -11.76
CA THR A 88 -18.63 9.68 -13.14
C THR A 88 -17.29 10.14 -13.74
N ALA A 89 -16.44 10.80 -12.95
CA ALA A 89 -15.10 11.17 -13.38
C ALA A 89 -14.18 9.95 -13.60
N LEU A 90 -14.27 8.92 -12.74
CA LEU A 90 -13.50 7.67 -12.89
C LEU A 90 -13.91 6.85 -14.13
N ASP A 91 -15.18 6.89 -14.52
CA ASP A 91 -15.72 6.20 -15.70
C ASP A 91 -15.38 6.92 -17.02
N HIS A 92 -14.92 8.17 -16.94
CA HIS A 92 -14.58 8.97 -18.11
C HIS A 92 -13.33 8.45 -18.82
N TRP A 93 -13.26 8.50 -20.15
CA TRP A 93 -12.13 7.94 -20.91
C TRP A 93 -10.85 8.77 -20.82
N SER A 94 -10.94 10.09 -20.62
CA SER A 94 -9.78 11.00 -20.48
C SER A 94 -9.03 10.77 -19.16
N PRO A 95 -7.71 10.51 -19.19
CA PRO A 95 -6.89 10.39 -17.98
C PRO A 95 -6.92 11.65 -17.10
N GLN A 96 -6.97 12.85 -17.69
CA GLN A 96 -7.02 14.10 -16.95
C GLN A 96 -8.27 14.20 -16.07
N VAL A 97 -9.42 13.76 -16.58
CA VAL A 97 -10.69 13.72 -15.84
C VAL A 97 -10.63 12.64 -14.75
N LYS A 98 -10.21 11.42 -15.11
CA LYS A 98 -10.03 10.31 -14.16
C LYS A 98 -9.14 10.70 -12.98
N GLY A 99 -8.00 11.33 -13.26
CA GLY A 99 -7.05 11.77 -12.25
C GLY A 99 -7.67 12.72 -11.22
N GLN A 100 -8.52 13.66 -11.64
CA GLN A 100 -9.23 14.53 -10.68
C GLN A 100 -10.24 13.76 -9.83
N GLY A 101 -10.93 12.77 -10.41
CA GLY A 101 -11.78 11.84 -9.67
C GLY A 101 -11.00 11.06 -8.60
N MET A 102 -9.82 10.55 -8.96
CA MET A 102 -8.95 9.80 -8.06
C MET A 102 -8.45 10.66 -6.89
N ILE A 103 -8.00 11.88 -7.16
CA ILE A 103 -7.56 12.82 -6.12
C ILE A 103 -8.71 13.14 -5.16
N SER A 104 -9.93 13.30 -5.69
CA SER A 104 -11.13 13.56 -4.89
C SER A 104 -11.49 12.37 -3.98
N PHE A 105 -11.38 11.14 -4.50
CA PHE A 105 -11.56 9.93 -3.70
C PHE A 105 -10.47 9.73 -2.65
N THR A 106 -9.21 10.05 -2.97
CA THR A 106 -8.11 10.07 -1.99
C THR A 106 -8.41 11.06 -0.86
N HIS A 107 -8.94 12.25 -1.18
CA HIS A 107 -9.36 13.23 -0.17
C HIS A 107 -10.51 12.70 0.71
N LEU A 108 -11.52 12.07 0.09
CA LEU A 108 -12.61 11.40 0.82
C LEU A 108 -12.06 10.34 1.78
N ALA A 109 -11.18 9.45 1.32
CA ALA A 109 -10.62 8.37 2.13
C ALA A 109 -9.83 8.88 3.35
N LYS A 110 -9.22 10.07 3.24
CA LYS A 110 -8.45 10.71 4.31
C LYS A 110 -9.31 11.52 5.30
N ASN A 111 -10.49 12.01 4.87
CA ASN A 111 -11.29 12.99 5.62
C ASN A 111 -12.71 12.53 5.99
N VAL A 112 -13.15 11.37 5.52
CA VAL A 112 -14.48 10.82 5.81
C VAL A 112 -14.36 9.56 6.64
N ASN A 113 -15.30 9.34 7.56
CA ASN A 113 -15.28 8.13 8.37
C ASN A 113 -15.69 6.89 7.53
N ALA A 114 -15.21 5.72 7.91
CA ALA A 114 -15.49 4.48 7.16
C ALA A 114 -16.98 4.12 7.13
N ALA A 115 -17.75 4.50 8.16
CA ALA A 115 -19.18 4.19 8.23
C ALA A 115 -19.99 4.96 7.17
N GLU A 116 -19.65 6.22 6.92
CA GLU A 116 -20.27 7.05 5.87
C GLU A 116 -19.93 6.50 4.47
N LEU A 117 -18.69 6.08 4.25
CA LEU A 117 -18.29 5.50 2.96
C LEU A 117 -18.82 4.08 2.74
N SER A 118 -19.11 3.32 3.80
CA SER A 118 -19.54 1.92 3.71
C SER A 118 -20.83 1.71 2.91
N GLN A 119 -21.68 2.73 2.80
CA GLN A 119 -22.90 2.69 1.99
C GLN A 119 -22.62 2.57 0.48
N TYR A 120 -21.41 2.93 0.06
CA TYR A 120 -20.95 2.96 -1.33
C TYR A 120 -19.84 1.93 -1.59
N GLU A 121 -19.61 1.02 -0.64
CA GLU A 121 -18.44 0.15 -0.62
C GLU A 121 -18.23 -0.61 -1.93
N ASP A 122 -19.23 -1.36 -2.38
CA ASP A 122 -19.07 -2.21 -3.56
C ASP A 122 -18.85 -1.40 -4.84
N VAL A 123 -19.58 -0.30 -5.03
CA VAL A 123 -19.43 0.55 -6.23
C VAL A 123 -18.08 1.27 -6.26
N ILE A 124 -17.59 1.71 -5.11
CA ILE A 124 -16.28 2.36 -4.99
C ILE A 124 -15.15 1.35 -5.26
N LEU A 125 -15.21 0.18 -4.63
CA LEU A 125 -14.15 -0.82 -4.77
C LEU A 125 -14.14 -1.45 -6.16
N ASP A 126 -15.30 -1.60 -6.80
CA ASP A 126 -15.34 -2.04 -8.19
C ASP A 126 -14.73 -0.99 -9.13
N ALA A 127 -15.08 0.29 -8.95
CA ALA A 127 -14.45 1.38 -9.72
C ALA A 127 -12.93 1.44 -9.53
N CYS A 128 -12.43 1.17 -8.31
CA CYS A 128 -10.98 1.05 -8.07
C CYS A 128 -10.37 -0.07 -8.92
N CYS A 129 -10.93 -1.28 -8.86
CA CYS A 129 -10.42 -2.43 -9.63
C CYS A 129 -10.44 -2.16 -11.15
N GLN A 130 -11.53 -1.61 -11.68
CA GLN A 130 -11.64 -1.29 -13.11
C GLN A 130 -10.59 -0.27 -13.56
N ASN A 131 -10.19 0.64 -12.68
CA ASN A 131 -9.20 1.67 -12.99
C ASN A 131 -7.76 1.25 -12.70
N ILE A 132 -7.47 0.05 -12.19
CA ILE A 132 -6.09 -0.45 -12.14
C ILE A 132 -5.54 -0.62 -13.56
N VAL A 133 -6.38 -0.98 -14.53
CA VAL A 133 -6.03 -0.95 -15.96
C VAL A 133 -6.08 0.50 -16.46
N SER A 134 -5.15 1.34 -16.02
CA SER A 134 -5.04 2.75 -16.43
C SER A 134 -3.71 3.06 -17.10
N ASP A 135 -3.68 4.21 -17.78
CA ASP A 135 -2.49 4.80 -18.37
C ASP A 135 -1.45 5.19 -17.31
N ASP A 136 -0.19 5.27 -17.73
CA ASP A 136 0.95 5.59 -16.87
C ASP A 136 0.80 6.92 -16.14
N GLU A 137 0.18 7.91 -16.79
CA GLU A 137 0.01 9.28 -16.28
C GLU A 137 -0.79 9.35 -14.98
N ILE A 138 -1.72 8.41 -14.77
CA ILE A 138 -2.62 8.40 -13.61
C ILE A 138 -2.34 7.26 -12.65
N TRP A 139 -1.38 6.37 -12.97
CA TRP A 139 -1.09 5.19 -12.17
C TRP A 139 -0.77 5.51 -10.71
N TYR A 140 -0.01 6.59 -10.46
CA TYR A 140 0.28 7.04 -9.10
C TYR A 140 -1.00 7.29 -8.28
N HIS A 141 -1.94 8.03 -8.86
CA HIS A 141 -3.22 8.34 -8.22
C HIS A 141 -4.12 7.11 -8.08
N VAL A 142 -4.12 6.22 -9.07
CA VAL A 142 -4.86 4.95 -9.03
C VAL A 142 -4.43 4.11 -7.84
N VAL A 143 -3.12 3.92 -7.67
CA VAL A 143 -2.58 3.08 -6.58
C VAL A 143 -2.91 3.71 -5.23
N GLU A 144 -2.62 5.01 -5.04
CA GLU A 144 -2.90 5.71 -3.79
C GLU A 144 -4.38 5.59 -3.40
N MET A 145 -5.26 5.96 -4.33
CA MET A 145 -6.71 5.92 -4.13
C MET A 145 -7.16 4.50 -3.77
N SER A 146 -6.74 3.50 -4.56
CA SER A 146 -7.20 2.12 -4.40
C SER A 146 -6.76 1.52 -3.07
N VAL A 147 -5.52 1.74 -2.65
CA VAL A 147 -5.02 1.24 -1.37
C VAL A 147 -5.73 1.93 -0.20
N LEU A 148 -5.90 3.26 -0.25
CA LEU A 148 -6.58 3.99 0.82
C LEU A 148 -8.04 3.55 0.96
N LEU A 149 -8.78 3.45 -0.14
CA LEU A 149 -10.19 3.08 -0.09
C LEU A 149 -10.41 1.64 0.37
N VAL A 150 -9.65 0.67 -0.16
CA VAL A 150 -9.81 -0.73 0.27
C VAL A 150 -9.45 -0.92 1.73
N THR A 151 -8.40 -0.26 2.21
CA THR A 151 -7.99 -0.37 3.62
C THR A 151 -8.90 0.40 4.57
N CYS A 152 -9.49 1.52 4.12
CA CYS A 152 -10.50 2.26 4.88
C CYS A 152 -11.80 1.45 5.02
N LEU A 153 -12.32 0.92 3.91
CA LEU A 153 -13.60 0.21 3.87
C LEU A 153 -13.52 -1.20 4.47
N LYS A 154 -12.40 -1.91 4.29
CA LYS A 154 -12.24 -3.32 4.72
C LYS A 154 -11.43 -3.51 6.00
N ARG A 155 -11.14 -2.44 6.74
CA ARG A 155 -10.27 -2.44 7.94
C ARG A 155 -10.55 -3.58 8.94
N SER A 156 -11.80 -4.01 9.07
CA SER A 156 -12.25 -5.05 10.00
C SER A 156 -12.27 -6.48 9.42
N ASN A 157 -12.01 -6.65 8.12
CA ASN A 157 -12.16 -7.94 7.44
C ASN A 157 -10.94 -8.25 6.53
N PRO A 158 -9.85 -8.81 7.09
CA PRO A 158 -8.67 -9.21 6.30
C PRO A 158 -8.96 -10.36 5.31
N ARG A 159 -10.11 -11.04 5.44
CA ARG A 159 -10.56 -12.08 4.50
C ARG A 159 -11.47 -11.53 3.40
N SER A 160 -11.62 -10.21 3.30
CA SER A 160 -12.38 -9.59 2.24
C SER A 160 -11.77 -9.95 0.88
N PRO A 161 -12.56 -10.47 -0.07
CA PRO A 161 -12.07 -10.81 -1.41
C PRO A 161 -11.56 -9.58 -2.18
N TRP A 162 -11.95 -8.38 -1.74
CA TRP A 162 -11.48 -7.13 -2.33
C TRP A 162 -9.97 -6.90 -2.15
N PHE A 163 -9.39 -7.35 -1.04
CA PHE A 163 -7.93 -7.25 -0.86
C PHE A 163 -7.19 -8.10 -1.91
N GLU A 164 -7.65 -9.33 -2.11
CA GLU A 164 -7.08 -10.26 -3.09
C GLU A 164 -7.30 -9.76 -4.53
N LYS A 165 -8.52 -9.34 -4.87
CA LYS A 165 -8.85 -8.76 -6.18
C LYS A 165 -7.94 -7.56 -6.49
N MET A 166 -7.83 -6.62 -5.56
CA MET A 166 -7.00 -5.42 -5.73
C MET A 166 -5.52 -5.75 -5.92
N LEU A 167 -4.96 -6.62 -5.08
CA LEU A 167 -3.56 -7.02 -5.19
C LEU A 167 -3.30 -7.75 -6.51
N ASN A 168 -4.20 -8.65 -6.93
CA ASN A 168 -4.02 -9.43 -8.15
C ASN A 168 -3.99 -8.55 -9.41
N GLU A 169 -4.87 -7.56 -9.49
CA GLU A 169 -4.88 -6.58 -10.57
C GLU A 169 -3.59 -5.76 -10.58
N MET A 170 -3.19 -5.19 -9.43
CA MET A 170 -1.96 -4.38 -9.34
C MET A 170 -0.72 -5.18 -9.75
N LEU A 171 -0.58 -6.41 -9.23
CA LEU A 171 0.52 -7.30 -9.59
C LEU A 171 0.49 -7.64 -11.09
N GLY A 172 -0.68 -7.89 -11.66
CA GLY A 172 -0.81 -8.19 -13.09
C GLY A 172 -0.32 -7.03 -13.96
N HIS A 173 -0.54 -5.79 -13.54
CA HIS A 173 -0.01 -4.61 -14.22
C HIS A 173 1.51 -4.46 -14.09
N LEU A 174 2.05 -4.71 -12.90
CA LEU A 174 3.48 -4.62 -12.64
C LEU A 174 4.27 -5.72 -13.35
N GLU A 175 3.74 -6.94 -13.42
CA GLU A 175 4.36 -8.08 -14.09
C GLU A 175 4.49 -7.88 -15.61
N ARG A 176 3.55 -7.14 -16.22
CA ARG A 176 3.62 -6.82 -17.66
C ARG A 176 4.70 -5.79 -17.99
N GLN A 177 4.94 -4.83 -17.10
CA GLN A 177 5.91 -3.76 -17.31
C GLN A 177 6.85 -3.55 -16.10
N PRO A 178 7.62 -4.58 -15.70
CA PRO A 178 8.39 -4.55 -14.45
C PRO A 178 9.59 -3.60 -14.50
N ARG A 179 9.90 -2.97 -15.64
CA ARG A 179 10.98 -1.97 -15.77
C ARG A 179 10.47 -0.53 -15.76
N ASN A 180 9.17 -0.31 -15.79
CA ASN A 180 8.60 1.04 -15.72
C ASN A 180 8.85 1.60 -14.31
N LYS A 181 9.62 2.71 -14.22
CA LYS A 181 10.04 3.30 -12.95
C LYS A 181 8.87 3.91 -12.21
N ASP A 182 8.08 4.72 -12.88
CA ASP A 182 6.97 5.44 -12.26
C ASP A 182 5.94 4.46 -11.68
N ARG A 183 5.71 3.34 -12.38
CA ARG A 183 4.81 2.29 -11.91
C ARG A 183 5.28 1.58 -10.64
N ARG A 184 6.54 1.14 -10.63
CA ARG A 184 7.11 0.42 -9.48
C ARG A 184 7.21 1.35 -8.26
N VAL A 185 7.66 2.59 -8.44
CA VAL A 185 7.79 3.57 -7.35
C VAL A 185 6.42 3.87 -6.75
N ALA A 186 5.42 4.21 -7.57
CA ALA A 186 4.06 4.45 -7.09
C ALA A 186 3.51 3.28 -6.26
N TRP A 187 3.63 2.05 -6.77
CA TRP A 187 3.15 0.88 -6.05
C TRP A 187 3.90 0.66 -4.74
N LEU A 188 5.24 0.70 -4.77
CA LEU A 188 6.04 0.49 -3.57
C LEU A 188 5.76 1.54 -2.50
N THR A 189 5.57 2.81 -2.88
CA THR A 189 5.24 3.92 -1.97
C THR A 189 3.94 3.67 -1.20
N PHE A 190 2.90 3.15 -1.87
CA PHE A 190 1.57 3.11 -1.29
C PHE A 190 1.10 1.72 -0.83
N VAL A 191 1.74 0.63 -1.24
CA VAL A 191 1.19 -0.72 -1.01
C VAL A 191 1.18 -1.16 0.45
N GLU A 192 1.98 -0.56 1.34
CA GLU A 192 2.17 -1.06 2.70
C GLU A 192 0.86 -1.28 3.50
N PRO A 193 -0.13 -0.37 3.52
CA PRO A 193 -1.42 -0.61 4.17
C PRO A 193 -2.19 -1.80 3.57
N LEU A 194 -2.08 -2.03 2.25
CA LEU A 194 -2.67 -3.20 1.59
C LEU A 194 -2.01 -4.50 2.07
N LEU A 195 -0.68 -4.50 2.19
CA LEU A 195 0.07 -5.64 2.73
C LEU A 195 -0.39 -5.96 4.15
N HIS A 196 -0.55 -4.96 5.01
CA HIS A 196 -1.07 -5.13 6.36
C HIS A 196 -2.50 -5.68 6.38
N GLY A 197 -3.37 -5.20 5.49
CA GLY A 197 -4.74 -5.69 5.35
C GLY A 197 -4.82 -7.18 4.97
N ILE A 198 -3.92 -7.66 4.12
CA ILE A 198 -3.84 -9.07 3.70
C ILE A 198 -3.16 -9.94 4.77
N GLY A 199 -2.10 -9.41 5.40
CA GLY A 199 -1.33 -10.07 6.43
C GLY A 199 -0.74 -11.42 5.97
N LEU A 200 -0.96 -12.48 6.76
CA LEU A 200 -0.36 -13.79 6.52
C LEU A 200 -0.73 -14.41 5.15
N VAL A 201 -1.86 -14.04 4.56
CA VAL A 201 -2.31 -14.57 3.26
C VAL A 201 -1.36 -14.15 2.13
N LEU A 202 -0.51 -13.14 2.33
CA LEU A 202 0.53 -12.72 1.39
C LEU A 202 1.46 -13.87 0.95
N VAL A 203 1.62 -14.91 1.76
CA VAL A 203 2.42 -16.10 1.41
C VAL A 203 1.95 -16.73 0.09
N ALA A 204 0.65 -16.68 -0.22
CA ALA A 204 0.10 -17.18 -1.48
C ALA A 204 0.58 -16.39 -2.71
N HIS A 205 0.97 -15.12 -2.51
CA HIS A 205 1.40 -14.21 -3.57
C HIS A 205 2.93 -14.11 -3.70
N PHE A 206 3.70 -14.84 -2.89
CA PHE A 206 5.16 -14.76 -2.92
C PHE A 206 5.75 -15.07 -4.29
N ARG A 207 5.16 -16.01 -5.03
CA ARG A 207 5.60 -16.38 -6.38
C ARG A 207 5.45 -15.24 -7.40
N ARG A 208 4.66 -14.21 -7.09
CA ARG A 208 4.45 -13.03 -7.93
C ARG A 208 5.24 -11.82 -7.40
N ILE A 209 5.22 -11.62 -6.08
CA ILE A 209 5.87 -10.49 -5.41
C ILE A 209 7.39 -10.60 -5.43
N PHE A 210 7.96 -11.73 -5.00
CA PHE A 210 9.42 -11.85 -4.86
C PHE A 210 10.19 -11.74 -6.17
N PRO A 211 9.72 -12.29 -7.32
CA PRO A 211 10.38 -12.04 -8.60
C PRO A 211 10.48 -10.56 -8.98
N LEU A 212 9.44 -9.77 -8.68
CA LEU A 212 9.49 -8.32 -8.87
C LEU A 212 10.51 -7.68 -7.92
N PHE A 213 10.52 -8.07 -6.64
CA PHE A 213 11.44 -7.53 -5.65
C PHE A 213 12.89 -7.85 -5.99
N PHE A 214 13.23 -9.08 -6.35
CA PHE A 214 14.58 -9.43 -6.77
C PHE A 214 15.04 -8.62 -7.98
N LYS A 215 14.12 -8.34 -8.91
CA LYS A 215 14.44 -7.47 -10.04
C LYS A 215 14.67 -6.01 -9.62
N TRP A 216 13.89 -5.51 -8.68
CA TRP A 216 13.91 -4.10 -8.26
C TRP A 216 14.97 -3.80 -7.19
N LEU A 217 15.41 -4.79 -6.42
CA LEU A 217 16.55 -4.68 -5.48
C LEU A 217 17.83 -4.23 -6.18
N HIS A 218 17.96 -4.54 -7.47
CA HIS A 218 19.11 -4.17 -8.31
C HIS A 218 18.73 -3.13 -9.37
N ALA A 219 17.67 -2.36 -9.16
CA ALA A 219 17.35 -1.21 -10.01
C ALA A 219 18.47 -0.16 -9.97
N ASP A 220 18.60 0.65 -11.00
CA ASP A 220 19.63 1.67 -11.16
C ASP A 220 19.47 2.87 -10.21
N ASP A 221 18.26 3.12 -9.73
CA ASP A 221 17.94 4.21 -8.81
C ASP A 221 17.83 3.76 -7.34
N ASP A 222 18.36 4.58 -6.43
CA ASP A 222 18.39 4.30 -4.97
C ASP A 222 16.99 4.30 -4.34
N GLU A 223 16.09 5.14 -4.85
CA GLU A 223 14.70 5.26 -4.39
C GLU A 223 13.96 3.92 -4.50
N THR A 224 14.00 3.28 -5.67
CA THR A 224 13.40 1.97 -5.88
C THR A 224 13.99 0.94 -4.90
N VAL A 225 15.31 0.91 -4.74
CA VAL A 225 15.98 -0.08 -3.88
C VAL A 225 15.56 0.06 -2.43
N LEU A 226 15.56 1.29 -1.90
CA LEU A 226 15.14 1.56 -0.52
C LEU A 226 13.68 1.18 -0.29
N LEU A 227 12.79 1.57 -1.20
CA LEU A 227 11.38 1.22 -1.13
C LEU A 227 11.17 -0.30 -1.17
N VAL A 228 11.91 -1.05 -1.98
CA VAL A 228 11.83 -2.52 -2.00
C VAL A 228 12.28 -3.11 -0.66
N LEU A 229 13.38 -2.63 -0.08
CA LEU A 229 13.86 -3.10 1.22
C LEU A 229 12.82 -2.88 2.32
N GLU A 230 12.17 -1.71 2.36
CA GLU A 230 11.08 -1.43 3.30
C GLU A 230 9.90 -2.41 3.14
N ARG A 231 9.50 -2.68 1.89
CA ARG A 231 8.40 -3.62 1.62
C ARG A 231 8.79 -5.08 1.89
N VAL A 232 10.04 -5.49 1.61
CA VAL A 232 10.58 -6.81 2.01
C VAL A 232 10.51 -6.97 3.53
N HIS A 233 11.00 -5.97 4.27
CA HIS A 233 10.96 -5.98 5.73
C HIS A 233 9.52 -6.10 6.25
N THR A 234 8.59 -5.33 5.67
CA THR A 234 7.15 -5.40 5.99
C THR A 234 6.59 -6.81 5.76
N ILE A 235 6.80 -7.40 4.57
CA ILE A 235 6.29 -8.74 4.25
C ILE A 235 6.87 -9.79 5.20
N MET A 236 8.15 -9.70 5.52
CA MET A 236 8.78 -10.63 6.45
C MET A 236 8.19 -10.55 7.85
N ARG A 237 7.91 -9.34 8.35
CA ARG A 237 7.24 -9.16 9.65
C ARG A 237 5.82 -9.73 9.66
N LEU A 238 5.07 -9.57 8.57
CA LEU A 238 3.67 -10.02 8.46
C LEU A 238 3.52 -11.54 8.27
N THR A 239 4.50 -12.18 7.64
CA THR A 239 4.42 -13.60 7.24
C THR A 239 5.32 -14.53 8.03
N TRP A 240 6.03 -13.96 9.00
CA TRP A 240 6.98 -14.58 9.93
C TRP A 240 6.64 -16.04 10.27
N ILE A 241 7.66 -16.91 10.27
CA ILE A 241 7.67 -18.36 10.62
C ILE A 241 7.51 -19.33 9.43
N ARG A 242 6.76 -19.04 8.36
CA ARG A 242 6.52 -20.08 7.33
C ARG A 242 7.68 -20.31 6.38
N ASN A 243 7.97 -21.57 6.06
CA ASN A 243 9.04 -21.95 5.13
C ASN A 243 8.80 -21.24 3.79
N THR A 244 9.69 -20.32 3.43
CA THR A 244 9.60 -19.58 2.16
C THR A 244 10.61 -20.20 1.20
N PRO A 245 10.20 -20.57 -0.02
CA PRO A 245 11.12 -21.12 -1.02
C PRO A 245 12.17 -20.09 -1.46
N PHE A 246 12.02 -18.83 -1.06
CA PHE A 246 12.88 -17.72 -1.44
C PHE A 246 13.93 -17.36 -0.39
N LEU A 247 14.03 -18.09 0.73
CA LEU A 247 14.98 -17.76 1.81
C LEU A 247 16.43 -17.66 1.29
N GLU A 248 16.92 -18.72 0.67
CA GLU A 248 18.32 -18.77 0.21
C GLU A 248 18.59 -17.67 -0.83
N ARG A 249 17.70 -17.55 -1.82
CA ARG A 249 17.82 -16.50 -2.83
C ARG A 249 17.78 -15.10 -2.22
N LEU A 250 16.89 -14.84 -1.26
CA LEU A 250 16.83 -13.54 -0.60
C LEU A 250 18.13 -13.21 0.13
N VAL A 251 18.72 -14.18 0.83
CA VAL A 251 20.03 -14.01 1.47
C VAL A 251 21.10 -13.66 0.44
N ASP A 252 21.12 -14.33 -0.72
CA ASP A 252 22.07 -14.07 -1.79
C ASP A 252 21.94 -12.68 -2.39
N GLU A 253 20.70 -12.28 -2.73
CA GLU A 253 20.41 -10.99 -3.36
C GLU A 253 20.70 -9.85 -2.37
N LEU A 254 20.44 -10.03 -1.06
CA LEU A 254 20.80 -9.06 -0.02
C LEU A 254 22.31 -8.94 0.17
N ALA A 255 23.04 -10.06 0.20
CA ALA A 255 24.51 -10.05 0.29
C ALA A 255 25.14 -9.38 -0.94
N LEU A 256 24.61 -9.64 -2.13
CA LEU A 256 25.01 -8.98 -3.36
C LEU A 256 24.73 -7.47 -3.30
N LEU A 257 23.52 -7.07 -2.93
CA LEU A 257 23.12 -5.68 -2.83
C LEU A 257 23.99 -4.90 -1.83
N TYR A 258 24.35 -5.51 -0.69
CA TYR A 258 25.24 -4.86 0.27
C TYR A 258 26.62 -4.50 -0.32
N LYS A 259 27.14 -5.35 -1.21
CA LYS A 259 28.39 -5.10 -1.95
C LYS A 259 28.18 -4.00 -2.98
N GLU A 260 27.14 -4.12 -3.80
CA GLU A 260 26.79 -3.13 -4.83
C GLU A 260 26.52 -1.73 -4.26
N ALA A 261 26.00 -1.66 -3.02
CA ALA A 261 25.76 -0.41 -2.31
C ALA A 261 27.02 0.46 -2.18
N ALA A 262 28.23 -0.12 -2.31
CA ALA A 262 29.49 0.63 -2.29
C ALA A 262 29.55 1.75 -3.34
N LEU A 263 28.85 1.58 -4.48
CA LEU A 263 28.84 2.52 -5.61
C LEU A 263 27.63 3.46 -5.59
N ARG A 264 26.74 3.34 -4.58
CA ARG A 264 25.47 4.06 -4.53
C ARG A 264 25.53 5.31 -3.66
N ILE A 265 24.64 6.27 -3.90
CA ILE A 265 24.56 7.51 -3.12
C ILE A 265 23.99 7.20 -1.74
N ALA A 266 22.90 6.43 -1.69
CA ALA A 266 22.23 6.00 -0.46
C ALA A 266 22.90 4.78 0.21
N ARG A 267 24.21 4.57 -0.02
CA ARG A 267 25.00 3.42 0.44
C ARG A 267 24.69 3.00 1.89
N GLU A 268 24.81 3.93 2.84
CA GLU A 268 24.69 3.61 4.26
C GLU A 268 23.25 3.25 4.65
N GLN A 269 22.25 3.87 4.03
CA GLN A 269 20.84 3.56 4.24
C GLN A 269 20.48 2.17 3.69
N ILE A 270 20.96 1.86 2.48
CA ILE A 270 20.78 0.54 1.85
C ILE A 270 21.44 -0.54 2.71
N ARG A 271 22.70 -0.34 3.12
CA ARG A 271 23.43 -1.29 3.96
C ARG A 271 22.78 -1.52 5.32
N SER A 272 22.30 -0.45 5.96
CA SER A 272 21.58 -0.55 7.24
C SER A 272 20.28 -1.34 7.08
N SER A 273 19.49 -1.04 6.04
CA SER A 273 18.25 -1.76 5.76
C SER A 273 18.48 -3.24 5.44
N VAL A 274 19.54 -3.55 4.67
CA VAL A 274 19.95 -4.93 4.40
C VAL A 274 20.33 -5.67 5.69
N LEU A 275 21.12 -5.03 6.56
CA LEU A 275 21.50 -5.61 7.85
C LEU A 275 20.29 -5.90 8.72
N GLU A 276 19.34 -4.96 8.84
CA GLU A 276 18.10 -5.16 9.60
C GLU A 276 17.30 -6.35 9.09
N ILE A 277 17.16 -6.48 7.77
CA ILE A 277 16.47 -7.62 7.15
C ILE A 277 17.23 -8.93 7.41
N LEU A 278 18.56 -8.96 7.36
CA LEU A 278 19.34 -10.17 7.64
C LEU A 278 19.25 -10.58 9.11
N ILE A 279 19.29 -9.63 10.05
CA ILE A 279 19.06 -9.89 11.48
C ILE A 279 17.67 -10.49 11.68
N LEU A 280 16.66 -9.91 11.01
CA LEU A 280 15.31 -10.42 11.02
C LEU A 280 15.27 -11.85 10.43
N LEU A 281 15.89 -12.15 9.29
CA LEU A 281 15.96 -13.53 8.77
C LEU A 281 16.62 -14.51 9.75
N GLN A 282 17.72 -14.10 10.38
CA GLN A 282 18.46 -14.89 11.37
C GLN A 282 17.57 -15.27 12.55
N GLN A 283 16.88 -14.29 13.14
CA GLN A 283 15.95 -14.49 14.26
C GLN A 283 14.78 -15.41 13.87
N CYS A 284 14.37 -15.37 12.60
CA CYS A 284 13.23 -16.12 12.08
C CYS A 284 13.50 -17.58 11.78
N LYS A 285 14.66 -17.83 11.16
CA LYS A 285 14.98 -19.06 10.44
C LYS A 285 16.14 -19.82 11.05
N GLY A 286 16.88 -19.22 11.99
CA GLY A 286 17.95 -19.86 12.75
C GLY A 286 18.89 -20.67 11.86
N LEU A 287 18.84 -22.00 11.98
CA LEU A 287 19.70 -22.91 11.22
C LEU A 287 19.52 -22.83 9.70
N GLN A 288 18.30 -22.58 9.20
CA GLN A 288 18.07 -22.44 7.75
C GLN A 288 18.73 -21.18 7.20
N PHE A 289 18.69 -20.09 7.97
CA PHE A 289 19.43 -18.87 7.62
C PHE A 289 20.93 -19.13 7.66
N LYS A 290 21.43 -19.79 8.72
CA LYS A 290 22.85 -20.11 8.85
C LYS A 290 23.35 -20.91 7.64
N ALA A 291 22.64 -21.97 7.25
CA ALA A 291 22.99 -22.76 6.08
C ALA A 291 23.04 -21.93 4.78
N ALA A 292 22.10 -21.00 4.61
CA ALA A 292 22.12 -20.08 3.46
C ALA A 292 23.23 -19.02 3.53
N TRP A 293 23.59 -18.57 4.74
CA TRP A 293 24.59 -17.53 4.98
C TRP A 293 26.02 -18.06 4.95
N ASP A 294 26.26 -19.32 5.32
CA ASP A 294 27.60 -19.88 5.50
C ASP A 294 28.48 -19.76 4.24
N LYS A 295 27.90 -19.79 3.03
CA LYS A 295 28.65 -19.58 1.78
C LYS A 295 29.22 -18.17 1.61
N HIS A 296 28.71 -17.19 2.38
CA HIS A 296 29.14 -15.79 2.36
C HIS A 296 30.12 -15.45 3.49
N SER A 297 30.37 -16.36 4.44
CA SER A 297 31.13 -16.07 5.66
C SER A 297 32.57 -15.63 5.43
N ASN A 298 33.16 -16.01 4.29
CA ASN A 298 34.56 -15.75 3.94
C ASN A 298 34.72 -14.57 2.95
N ASP A 299 33.63 -13.90 2.55
CA ASP A 299 33.71 -12.74 1.65
C ASP A 299 34.21 -11.50 2.41
N VAL A 300 35.39 -11.01 2.04
CA VAL A 300 36.04 -9.86 2.67
C VAL A 300 35.15 -8.61 2.61
N ASN A 301 34.33 -8.46 1.57
CA ASN A 301 33.43 -7.31 1.41
C ASN A 301 32.22 -7.35 2.37
N LEU A 302 31.99 -8.51 3.01
CA LEU A 302 30.90 -8.74 3.96
C LEU A 302 31.39 -8.79 5.42
N THR A 303 32.67 -8.54 5.68
CA THR A 303 33.26 -8.63 7.04
C THR A 303 32.45 -7.83 8.08
N GLY A 304 32.01 -6.61 7.76
CA GLY A 304 31.18 -5.79 8.65
C GLY A 304 29.80 -6.39 8.95
N LEU A 305 29.19 -7.05 7.97
CA LEU A 305 27.94 -7.80 8.13
C LEU A 305 28.15 -9.04 9.01
N CYS A 306 29.22 -9.81 8.76
CA CYS A 306 29.55 -11.01 9.53
C CYS A 306 29.76 -10.68 11.02
N LEU A 307 30.44 -9.57 11.33
CA LEU A 307 30.62 -9.10 12.71
C LEU A 307 29.29 -8.73 13.37
N SER A 308 28.42 -8.03 12.64
CA SER A 308 27.11 -7.60 13.16
C SER A 308 26.15 -8.78 13.41
N LEU A 309 26.17 -9.79 12.52
CA LEU A 309 25.33 -10.99 12.65
C LEU A 309 25.83 -11.97 13.72
N SER A 310 27.15 -12.01 13.97
CA SER A 310 27.75 -12.86 15.02
C SER A 310 27.60 -12.27 16.43
N GLY A 311 27.65 -10.94 16.58
CA GLY A 311 27.39 -10.25 17.85
C GLY A 311 25.96 -10.43 18.39
N ASN A 312 24.98 -10.72 17.51
CA ASN A 312 23.60 -10.98 17.91
C ASN A 312 23.32 -12.43 18.34
N THR A 313 24.17 -13.39 17.95
CA THR A 313 24.03 -14.79 18.39
C THR A 313 24.43 -15.01 19.84
N THR A 314 25.34 -14.21 20.41
CA THR A 314 25.74 -14.35 21.81
C THR A 314 24.63 -13.93 22.79
N ASN A 315 23.82 -12.93 22.43
CA ASN A 315 22.76 -12.42 23.31
C ASN A 315 21.53 -13.34 23.42
N THR A 316 21.40 -14.36 22.56
CA THR A 316 20.26 -15.30 22.57
C THR A 316 20.58 -16.65 23.21
N VAL A 317 21.86 -17.02 23.33
CA VAL A 317 22.27 -18.27 24.00
C VAL A 317 22.24 -18.11 25.52
N ASP A 318 22.59 -16.93 26.04
CA ASP A 318 22.60 -16.68 27.48
C ASP A 318 21.18 -16.57 28.08
N ALA A 319 20.17 -16.18 27.30
CA ALA A 319 18.78 -16.10 27.77
C ALA A 319 18.10 -17.47 27.95
N HIS A 320 18.60 -18.52 27.29
CA HIS A 320 18.09 -19.89 27.44
C HIS A 320 18.88 -20.75 28.43
N ALA A 321 20.12 -20.37 28.77
CA ALA A 321 20.94 -21.09 29.73
C ALA A 321 20.53 -20.81 31.20
N ASP A 322 19.99 -19.62 31.49
CA ASP A 322 19.65 -19.21 32.87
C ASP A 322 18.28 -19.71 33.38
N GLN A 323 17.52 -20.47 32.60
CA GLN A 323 16.23 -21.04 33.05
C GLN A 323 16.28 -22.48 33.55
N PHE A 324 17.43 -23.16 33.51
CA PHE A 324 17.53 -24.58 33.91
C PHE A 324 18.41 -24.87 35.14
N HIS A 325 18.93 -23.86 35.83
CA HIS A 325 19.67 -24.04 37.09
C HIS A 325 19.11 -23.17 38.20
N GLY A 326 17.98 -23.59 38.76
CA GLY A 326 17.41 -22.92 39.93
C GLY A 326 16.12 -23.53 40.42
N ASP A 327 16.07 -24.85 40.67
CA ASP A 327 15.07 -25.42 41.59
C ASP A 327 15.43 -26.86 41.98
N SER A 328 16.42 -26.99 42.86
CA SER A 328 16.57 -28.20 43.67
C SER A 328 17.33 -27.84 44.94
N LEU A 329 16.58 -27.39 45.96
CA LEU A 329 16.83 -27.61 47.39
C LEU A 329 15.92 -26.70 48.22
N GLN A 330 14.77 -27.23 48.66
CA GLN A 330 14.22 -27.09 50.03
C GLN A 330 12.73 -27.51 50.05
N ARG A 331 12.46 -28.76 50.45
CA ARG A 331 11.22 -29.13 51.12
C ARG A 331 11.56 -29.77 52.46
N SER A 332 11.72 -28.94 53.50
CA SER A 332 11.56 -29.36 54.90
C SER A 332 10.11 -29.06 55.30
N SER A 333 9.28 -30.09 55.44
CA SER A 333 8.78 -30.58 56.73
C SER A 333 7.92 -29.57 57.50
N GLN A 334 6.59 -29.73 57.43
CA GLN A 334 5.67 -29.35 58.51
C GLN A 334 4.69 -30.50 58.79
N PRO A 335 4.35 -30.75 60.07
CA PRO A 335 3.62 -31.95 60.49
C PRO A 335 2.10 -31.77 60.47
N LEU A 336 1.39 -32.87 60.25
CA LEU A 336 -0.05 -32.99 60.46
C LEU A 336 -0.42 -32.72 61.93
N LYS A 337 -1.51 -31.98 62.14
CA LYS A 337 -2.28 -32.01 63.40
C LYS A 337 -3.68 -32.57 63.13
N PRO A 338 -4.23 -33.39 64.05
CA PRO A 338 -5.55 -33.96 63.92
C PRO A 338 -6.61 -33.09 64.64
N GLN A 339 -7.77 -32.91 64.00
CA GLN A 339 -9.10 -33.28 64.48
C GLN A 339 -10.13 -33.02 63.39
#